data_AF-A0A157SR72-F1
#
_entry.id   AF-A0A157SR72-F1
#
_cell.length_a   1.000
_cell.length_b   1.000
_cell.length_c   1.000
_cell.angle_alpha   90.00
_cell.angle_beta   90.00
_cell.angle_gamma   90.00
#
_symmetry.space_group_name_H-M   'P 1'
#
loop_
_entity.id
_entity.type
_entity.pdbx_description
1 polymer ?
#
loop_
_entity_poly.entity_id
_entity_poly.type
_entity_poly.pdbx_seq_one_letter_code
_entity_poly.pdbx_strand_id
1 'polypeptide(L)'
;MLGSILTLGVLGALMFCNVPGLALYVVQLAQRHRPGNVDIASTLNVSAANAGIALGAVIGGLVAESRLGLGATPWVGAIMVGIGQLLTVWSGWLDRRQVAAVAVVADGAQGH
;
A
#
# COMPACT_ATOMS: atom_id res chain seq x y z
N MET A 1 15.33 26.99 10.18
CA MET A 1 14.03 26.54 10.72
C MET A 1 12.88 26.67 9.72
N LEU A 2 12.64 27.83 9.08
CA LEU A 2 11.56 27.98 8.09
C LEU A 2 11.73 27.04 6.87
N GLY A 3 12.93 26.96 6.31
CA GLY A 3 13.23 26.08 5.16
C GLY A 3 12.99 24.60 5.47
N SER A 4 13.43 24.12 6.64
CA SER A 4 13.21 22.74 7.08
C SER A 4 11.73 22.43 7.31
N ILE A 5 10.95 23.37 7.85
CA ILE A 5 9.49 23.21 8.01
C ILE A 5 8.80 23.12 6.65
N LEU A 6 9.19 23.97 5.69
CA LEU A 6 8.65 23.93 4.33
C LEU A 6 9.00 22.63 3.63
N THR A 7 10.26 22.18 3.70
CA THR A 7 10.69 20.92 3.07
C THR A 7 9.99 19.72 3.71
N LEU A 8 9.89 19.66 5.03
CA LEU A 8 9.15 18.59 5.73
C LEU A 8 7.65 18.65 5.45
N GLY A 9 7.07 19.85 5.34
CA GLY A 9 5.67 20.06 5.00
C GLY A 9 5.35 19.60 3.59
N VAL A 10 6.17 19.96 2.60
CA VAL A 10 6.02 19.52 1.20
C VAL A 10 6.26 18.01 1.08
N LEU A 11 7.30 17.47 1.72
CA LEU A 11 7.59 16.03 1.72
C LEU A 11 6.44 15.23 2.36
N GLY A 12 5.93 15.70 3.49
CA GLY A 12 4.78 15.13 4.19
C GLY A 12 3.51 15.18 3.33
N ALA A 13 3.24 16.30 2.67
CA ALA A 13 2.11 16.43 1.77
C ALA A 13 2.20 15.47 0.57
N LEU A 14 3.38 15.32 -0.04
CA LEU A 14 3.60 14.41 -1.16
C LEU A 14 3.44 12.94 -0.74
N MET A 15 3.97 12.55 0.41
CA MET A 15 3.82 11.19 0.95
C MET A 15 2.37 10.90 1.35
N PHE A 16 1.69 11.85 1.98
CA PHE A 16 0.29 11.71 2.37
C PHE A 16 -0.62 11.63 1.15
N CYS A 17 -0.37 12.38 0.08
CA CYS A 17 -1.21 12.40 -1.11
C CYS A 17 -1.25 11.05 -1.85
N ASN A 18 -0.19 10.23 -1.72
CA ASN A 18 -0.12 8.92 -2.36
C ASN A 18 -1.13 7.91 -1.77
N VAL A 19 -1.35 7.95 -0.45
CA VAL A 19 -2.19 6.99 0.29
C VAL A 19 -3.70 7.06 -0.06
N PRO A 20 -4.39 8.23 -0.04
CA PRO A 20 -5.79 8.33 -0.40
C PRO A 20 -6.01 8.16 -1.91
N GLY A 21 -5.04 8.54 -2.75
CA GLY A 21 -5.12 8.36 -4.21
C GLY A 21 -5.18 6.88 -4.61
N LEU A 22 -4.30 6.05 -4.04
CA LEU A 22 -4.33 4.60 -4.24
C LEU A 22 -5.57 3.94 -3.60
N ALA A 23 -5.96 4.40 -2.41
CA ALA A 23 -7.16 3.88 -1.72
C ALA A 23 -8.45 4.15 -2.53
N LEU A 24 -8.61 5.34 -3.11
CA LEU A 24 -9.73 5.66 -3.99
C LEU A 24 -9.68 4.88 -5.31
N TYR A 25 -8.50 4.68 -5.89
CA TYR A 25 -8.34 3.94 -7.13
C TYR A 25 -8.75 2.47 -6.98
N VAL A 26 -8.39 1.81 -5.88
CA VAL A 26 -8.78 0.41 -5.60
C VAL A 26 -10.29 0.30 -5.36
N VAL A 27 -10.91 1.27 -4.65
CA VAL A 27 -12.36 1.31 -4.45
C VAL A 27 -13.10 1.51 -5.78
N GLN A 28 -12.62 2.42 -6.64
CA GLN A 28 -13.21 2.64 -7.96
C GLN A 28 -13.02 1.45 -8.90
N LEU A 29 -11.87 0.76 -8.84
CA LEU A 29 -11.61 -0.43 -9.64
C LEU A 29 -12.47 -1.63 -9.20
N ALA A 30 -12.67 -1.79 -7.87
CA ALA A 30 -13.57 -2.78 -7.30
C ALA A 30 -15.04 -2.53 -7.67
N GLN A 31 -15.49 -1.27 -7.65
CA GLN A 31 -16.82 -0.89 -8.10
C GLN A 31 -17.05 -1.19 -9.59
N ARG A 32 -16.01 -1.08 -10.43
CA ARG A 32 -16.14 -1.27 -11.88
C ARG A 32 -16.08 -2.73 -12.34
N HIS A 33 -15.41 -3.62 -11.58
CA HIS A 33 -15.21 -5.03 -11.98
C HIS A 33 -16.10 -6.05 -11.26
N ARG A 34 -16.49 -5.84 -9.98
CA ARG A 34 -17.35 -6.78 -9.23
C ARG A 34 -18.17 -6.07 -8.12
N PRO A 35 -19.38 -5.56 -8.42
CA PRO A 35 -20.19 -4.79 -7.46
C PRO A 35 -20.63 -5.56 -6.20
N GLY A 36 -20.56 -6.89 -6.17
CA GLY A 36 -20.94 -7.72 -5.01
C GLY A 36 -19.89 -7.84 -3.89
N ASN A 37 -18.63 -7.46 -4.13
CA ASN A 37 -17.52 -7.69 -3.17
C ASN A 37 -16.87 -6.40 -2.66
N VAL A 38 -17.41 -5.23 -3.03
CA VAL A 38 -16.87 -3.91 -2.68
C VAL A 38 -16.83 -3.70 -1.16
N ASP A 39 -17.81 -4.24 -0.43
CA ASP A 39 -17.93 -4.10 1.02
C ASP A 39 -16.85 -4.90 1.79
N ILE A 40 -16.47 -6.06 1.26
CA ILE A 40 -15.39 -6.87 1.85
C ILE A 40 -14.02 -6.26 1.51
N ALA A 41 -13.88 -5.71 0.30
CA ALA A 41 -12.66 -5.02 -0.11
C ALA A 41 -12.42 -3.72 0.69
N SER A 42 -13.47 -2.94 0.98
CA SER A 42 -13.37 -1.70 1.75
C SER A 42 -13.02 -1.98 3.22
N THR A 43 -13.68 -2.95 3.86
CA THR A 43 -13.41 -3.36 5.24
C THR A 43 -12.00 -3.95 5.40
N LEU A 44 -11.53 -4.73 4.42
CA LEU A 44 -10.14 -5.19 4.35
C LEU A 44 -9.14 -4.03 4.23
N ASN A 45 -9.42 -3.03 3.37
CA ASN A 45 -8.53 -1.89 3.19
C ASN A 45 -8.38 -1.06 4.48
N VAL A 46 -9.48 -0.79 5.19
CA VAL A 46 -9.46 -0.10 6.49
C VAL A 46 -8.71 -0.93 7.55
N SER A 47 -8.96 -2.24 7.60
CA SER A 47 -8.33 -3.15 8.56
C SER A 47 -6.82 -3.28 8.31
N ALA A 48 -6.41 -3.39 7.05
CA ALA A 48 -5.01 -3.44 6.64
C ALA A 48 -4.28 -2.13 6.99
N ALA A 49 -4.93 -0.98 6.81
CA ALA A 49 -4.37 0.30 7.22
C ALA A 49 -4.15 0.37 8.75
N ASN A 50 -5.17 0.02 9.54
CA ASN A 50 -5.05 -0.01 11.00
C ASN A 50 -3.99 -1.01 11.48
N ALA A 51 -3.91 -2.20 10.87
CA ALA A 51 -2.87 -3.18 11.17
C ALA A 51 -1.47 -2.65 10.83
N GLY A 52 -1.33 -1.96 9.68
CA GLY A 52 -0.07 -1.33 9.28
C GLY A 52 0.38 -0.25 10.27
N ILE A 53 -0.53 0.60 10.75
CA ILE A 53 -0.25 1.62 11.77
C ILE A 53 0.17 0.95 13.08
N ALA A 54 -0.56 -0.08 13.54
CA ALA A 54 -0.23 -0.81 14.76
C ALA A 54 1.16 -1.46 14.69
N LEU A 55 1.46 -2.16 13.58
CA LEU A 55 2.78 -2.76 13.36
C LEU A 55 3.88 -1.70 13.29
N GLY A 56 3.65 -0.60 12.56
CA GLY A 56 4.58 0.51 12.46
C GLY A 56 4.85 1.18 13.81
N ALA A 57 3.83 1.33 14.65
CA ALA A 57 3.96 1.89 15.99
C ALA A 57 4.76 0.98 16.92
N VAL A 58 4.52 -0.34 16.88
CA VAL A 58 5.29 -1.31 17.68
C VAL A 58 6.75 -1.34 17.25
N ILE A 59 7.02 -1.47 15.96
CA ILE A 59 8.39 -1.49 15.42
C ILE A 59 9.10 -0.16 15.68
N GLY A 60 8.41 0.96 15.41
CA GLY A 60 8.94 2.30 15.64
C GLY A 60 9.24 2.58 17.12
N GLY A 61 8.38 2.11 18.03
CA GLY A 61 8.59 2.19 19.47
C GLY A 61 9.81 1.40 19.93
N LEU A 62 9.95 0.14 19.48
CA LEU A 62 11.12 -0.70 19.77
C LEU A 62 12.42 -0.07 19.25
N VAL A 63 12.39 0.55 18.08
CA VAL A 63 13.55 1.24 17.49
C VAL A 63 13.89 2.51 18.28
N ALA A 64 12.87 3.27 18.69
CA ALA A 64 13.05 4.50 19.48
C ALA A 64 13.65 4.23 20.88
N GLU A 65 13.28 3.11 21.52
CA GLU A 65 13.83 2.67 22.81
C GLU A 65 15.23 2.03 22.69
N SER A 66 15.62 1.61 21.49
CA SER A 66 16.92 0.98 21.26
C SER A 66 18.09 1.99 21.36
N ARG A 67 19.32 1.46 21.53
CA ARG A 67 20.56 2.27 21.57
C ARG A 67 20.80 3.12 20.32
N LEU A 68 20.10 2.88 19.22
CA LEU A 68 20.16 3.68 17.99
C LEU A 68 19.39 5.01 18.11
N GLY A 69 18.44 5.11 19.04
CA GLY A 69 17.63 6.30 19.29
C GLY A 69 16.73 6.72 18.11
N LEU A 70 16.12 7.91 18.24
CA LEU A 70 15.17 8.47 17.27
C LEU A 70 15.75 8.70 15.86
N GLY A 71 17.07 8.71 15.71
CA GLY A 71 17.74 8.90 14.43
C GLY A 71 17.62 7.70 13.47
N ALA A 72 17.37 6.50 13.98
CA ALA A 72 17.19 5.29 13.17
C ALA A 72 15.74 5.06 12.73
N THR A 73 14.77 5.68 13.40
CA THR A 73 13.34 5.54 13.10
C THR A 73 13.00 5.89 11.63
N PRO A 74 13.55 6.97 11.02
CA PRO A 74 13.32 7.27 9.60
C PRO A 74 13.86 6.19 8.66
N TRP A 75 15.01 5.58 8.99
CA TRP A 75 15.63 4.52 8.19
C TRP A 75 14.81 3.24 8.22
N VAL A 76 14.32 2.86 9.40
CA VAL A 76 13.44 1.70 9.54
C VAL A 76 12.12 1.92 8.79
N GLY A 77 11.57 3.13 8.86
CA GLY A 77 10.41 3.52 8.04
C GLY A 77 10.68 3.39 6.55
N ALA A 78 11.83 3.87 6.06
CA ALA A 78 12.21 3.76 4.66
C ALA A 78 12.34 2.30 4.20
N ILE A 79 12.90 1.42 5.05
CA ILE A 79 13.00 -0.02 4.77
C ILE A 79 11.60 -0.66 4.72
N MET A 80 10.71 -0.34 5.68
CA MET A 80 9.33 -0.86 5.68
C MET A 80 8.57 -0.46 4.41
N VAL A 81 8.69 0.81 4.00
CA VAL A 81 8.09 1.29 2.74
C VAL A 81 8.73 0.59 1.52
N GLY A 82 10.05 0.39 1.53
CA GLY A 82 10.77 -0.33 0.46
C GLY A 82 10.28 -1.77 0.30
N ILE A 83 10.08 -2.49 1.41
CA ILE A 83 9.52 -3.86 1.41
C ILE A 83 8.09 -3.84 0.87
N GLY A 84 7.25 -2.92 1.34
CA GLY A 84 5.89 -2.76 0.85
C GLY A 84 5.85 -2.53 -0.67
N GLN A 85 6.67 -1.61 -1.17
CA GLN A 85 6.78 -1.32 -2.60
C GLN A 85 7.24 -2.54 -3.41
N LEU A 86 8.23 -3.29 -2.91
CA LEU A 86 8.70 -4.50 -3.57
C LEU A 86 7.57 -5.54 -3.69
N LEU A 87 6.80 -5.74 -2.62
CA LEU A 87 5.66 -6.65 -2.62
C LEU A 87 4.55 -6.18 -3.57
N THR A 88 4.28 -4.87 -3.64
CA THR A 88 3.31 -4.31 -4.60
C THR A 88 3.74 -4.55 -6.05
N VAL A 89 5.00 -4.29 -6.38
CA VAL A 89 5.55 -4.53 -7.73
C VAL A 89 5.52 -6.02 -8.07
N TRP A 90 5.89 -6.88 -7.13
CA TRP A 90 5.87 -8.33 -7.32
C TRP A 90 4.44 -8.85 -7.52
N SER A 91 3.50 -8.41 -6.69
CA SER A 91 2.08 -8.74 -6.84
C SER A 91 1.55 -8.31 -8.22
N GLY A 92 1.86 -7.09 -8.66
CA GLY A 92 1.48 -6.61 -9.99
C GLY A 92 2.07 -7.43 -11.15
N TRP A 93 3.28 -7.98 -10.99
CA TRP A 93 3.88 -8.88 -11.98
C TRP A 93 3.21 -10.26 -12.01
N LEU A 94 2.84 -10.81 -10.84
CA LEU A 94 2.07 -12.05 -10.72
C LEU A 94 0.66 -11.90 -11.31
N ASP A 95 0.00 -10.78 -11.05
CA ASP A 95 -1.38 -10.52 -11.48
C ASP A 95 -1.47 -10.44 -13.01
N ARG A 96 -0.47 -9.86 -13.68
CA ARG A 96 -0.34 -9.88 -15.14
C ARG A 96 -0.33 -11.30 -15.73
N ARG A 97 0.18 -12.29 -14.99
CA ARG A 97 0.16 -13.70 -15.42
C ARG A 97 -1.20 -14.34 -15.23
N GLN A 98 -1.92 -13.96 -14.17
CA GLN A 98 -3.27 -14.47 -13.92
C GLN A 98 -4.30 -13.89 -14.88
N VAL A 99 -4.21 -12.59 -15.22
CA VAL A 99 -5.07 -11.97 -16.23
C VAL A 99 -4.90 -12.63 -17.60
N ALA A 100 -3.67 -12.97 -17.99
CA ALA A 100 -3.39 -13.69 -19.22
C ALA A 100 -3.97 -15.13 -19.21
N ALA A 101 -3.86 -15.83 -18.08
CA ALA A 101 -4.42 -17.18 -17.94
C ALA A 101 -5.96 -17.19 -17.96
N VAL A 102 -6.61 -16.20 -17.31
CA VAL A 102 -8.08 -16.06 -17.32
C VAL A 102 -8.60 -15.66 -18.71
N ALA A 103 -7.86 -14.82 -19.44
CA ALA A 103 -8.20 -14.47 -20.82
C ALA A 103 -8.17 -15.68 -21.76
N VAL A 104 -7.16 -16.54 -21.64
CA VAL A 104 -7.04 -17.79 -22.43
C VAL A 104 -8.17 -18.78 -22.09
N VAL A 105 -8.56 -18.91 -20.83
CA VAL A 105 -9.69 -19.77 -20.41
C VAL A 105 -11.03 -19.21 -20.88
N ALA A 106 -11.22 -17.89 -20.86
CA ALA A 106 -12.44 -17.24 -21.34
C ALA A 106 -12.61 -17.35 -22.87
N ASP A 107 -11.52 -17.24 -23.63
CA ASP A 107 -11.52 -17.43 -25.09
C ASP A 107 -11.83 -18.89 -25.48
N GLY A 108 -11.27 -19.85 -24.74
CA GLY A 108 -11.57 -21.28 -24.90
C GLY A 108 -12.99 -21.69 -24.49
N ALA A 109 -13.69 -20.87 -23.69
CA ALA A 109 -15.07 -21.14 -23.26
C ALA A 109 -16.13 -20.54 -24.21
N GLN A 110 -15.75 -19.63 -25.13
CA GLN A 110 -16.65 -18.99 -26.10
C GLN A 110 -16.65 -19.66 -27.48
N GLY A 111 -15.70 -20.54 -27.75
CA GLY A 111 -15.71 -21.40 -28.92
C GLY A 111 -16.26 -22.77 -28.59
N HIS A 112 -17.58 -22.95 -28.51
CA HIS A 112 -18.35 -24.18 -28.73
C HIS A 112 -19.82 -23.83 -28.95
#